data_AF-A0A357ZIA7-F1
#
_entry.id   AF-A0A357ZIA7-F1
#
_cell.length_a   1.000
_cell.length_b   1.000
_cell.length_c   1.000
_cell.angle_alpha   90.00
_cell.angle_beta   90.00
_cell.angle_gamma   90.00
#
_symmetry.space_group_name_H-M   'P 1'
#
loop_
_entity.id
_entity.type
_entity.pdbx_description
1 polymer ?
#
loop_
_entity_poly.entity_id
_entity_poly.type
_entity_poly.pdbx_seq_one_letter_code
_entity_poly.pdbx_strand_id
1 'polypeptide(L)' 'MKTALADSIEVYLEYCAKKGREPQKPFSGNFNVRIPPETHQRIAARAAKDGISLNKWVTKALEQAAGYP' A
#
# COMPACT_ATOMS: atom_id res chain seq x y z
N MET A 1 -14.80 -18.98 13.20
CA MET A 1 -13.76 -18.03 12.75
C MET A 1 -14.27 -16.63 12.46
N LYS A 2 -15.49 -16.41 11.95
CA LYS A 2 -16.00 -15.06 11.65
C LYS A 2 -16.29 -14.18 12.88
N THR A 3 -16.64 -14.78 14.02
CA THR A 3 -16.98 -14.09 15.28
C THR A 3 -15.77 -13.44 15.95
N ALA A 4 -14.65 -14.17 16.10
CA ALA A 4 -13.45 -13.65 16.77
C ALA A 4 -12.84 -12.40 16.11
N LEU A 5 -13.00 -12.25 14.78
CA LEU A 5 -12.54 -11.06 14.07
C LEU A 5 -13.46 -9.85 14.33
N ALA A 6 -14.78 -10.06 14.35
CA ALA A 6 -15.74 -9.01 14.63
C ALA A 6 -15.59 -8.48 16.07
N ASP A 7 -15.46 -9.37 17.04
CA ASP A 7 -15.31 -9.03 18.46
C ASP A 7 -14.03 -8.21 18.69
N SER A 8 -12.93 -8.56 18.00
CA SER A 8 -11.66 -7.82 18.10
C SER A 8 -11.73 -6.41 17.47
N ILE A 9 -12.54 -6.22 16.44
CA ILE A 9 -12.73 -4.91 15.80
C ILE A 9 -13.54 -4.00 16.72
N GLU A 10 -14.59 -4.54 17.34
CA GLU A 10 -15.48 -3.79 18.24
C GLU A 10 -14.71 -3.27 19.46
N VAL A 11 -13.88 -4.12 20.07
CA VAL A 11 -12.98 -3.73 21.18
C VAL A 11 -11.99 -2.63 20.77
N TYR A 12 -11.45 -2.69 19.55
CA TYR A 12 -10.52 -1.67 19.05
C TYR A 12 -11.20 -0.32 18.81
N LEU A 13 -12.42 -0.33 18.25
CA LEU A 13 -13.20 0.88 18.02
C LEU A 13 -13.62 1.54 19.33
N GLU A 14 -14.06 0.75 20.32
CA GLU A 14 -14.36 1.25 21.66
C GLU A 14 -13.12 1.86 22.34
N TYR A 15 -11.95 1.23 22.19
CA TYR A 15 -10.70 1.75 22.72
C TYR A 15 -10.34 3.11 22.10
N CYS A 16 -10.50 3.23 20.77
CA CYS A 16 -10.27 4.49 20.05
C CYS A 16 -11.25 5.59 20.52
N ALA A 17 -12.54 5.25 20.67
CA ALA A 17 -13.58 6.16 21.15
C ALA A 17 -13.31 6.64 22.59
N LYS A 18 -12.96 5.73 23.52
CA LYS A 18 -12.62 6.05 24.92
C LYS A 18 -11.39 6.96 25.04
N LYS A 19 -10.50 6.96 24.05
CA LYS A 19 -9.27 7.78 24.01
C LYS A 19 -9.43 9.06 23.18
N GLY A 20 -10.59 9.31 22.57
CA GLY A 20 -10.81 10.45 21.67
C GLY A 20 -9.87 10.43 20.46
N ARG A 21 -9.42 9.25 20.03
CA ARG A 21 -8.53 9.07 18.88
C ARG A 21 -9.32 8.48 17.73
N GLU A 22 -9.11 8.97 16.52
CA GLU A 22 -9.61 8.26 15.35
C GLU A 22 -8.88 6.92 15.19
N PRO A 23 -9.59 5.83 14.88
CA PRO A 23 -8.94 4.58 14.53
C PRO A 23 -8.02 4.81 13.33
N GLN A 24 -6.87 4.12 13.31
CA GLN A 24 -5.96 4.20 12.17
C GLN A 24 -6.71 3.89 10.88
N LYS A 25 -6.65 4.82 9.93
CA LYS A 25 -7.17 4.59 8.59
C LYS A 25 -6.30 3.54 7.92
N PRO A 26 -6.91 2.49 7.33
CA PRO A 26 -6.15 1.57 6.50
C PRO A 26 -5.40 2.34 5.41
N PHE A 27 -4.17 1.94 5.12
CA PHE A 27 -3.46 2.46 3.97
C PHE A 27 -4.25 2.11 2.71
N SER A 28 -4.54 3.11 1.87
CA SER A 28 -5.45 2.96 0.72
C SER A 28 -4.88 2.12 -0.43
N GLY A 29 -3.57 1.83 -0.41
CA GLY A 29 -2.84 1.21 -1.52
C GLY A 29 -2.64 2.13 -2.74
N ASN A 30 -3.30 3.30 -2.77
CA ASN A 30 -3.15 4.28 -3.84
C ASN A 30 -1.93 5.17 -3.58
N PHE A 31 -0.93 5.08 -4.44
CA PHE A 31 0.29 5.86 -4.36
C PHE A 31 0.48 6.68 -5.63
N ASN A 32 0.10 7.95 -5.59
CA ASN A 32 0.16 8.84 -6.74
C ASN A 32 1.42 9.73 -6.65
N VAL A 33 2.38 9.52 -7.56
CA VAL A 33 3.65 10.26 -7.58
C VAL A 33 3.85 10.93 -8.93
N ARG A 34 4.28 12.19 -8.89
CA ARG A 34 4.73 12.91 -10.08
C ARG A 34 6.23 12.67 -10.27
N ILE A 35 6.59 12.16 -11.44
CA ILE A 35 7.98 11.94 -11.86
C ILE A 35 8.24 12.60 -13.22
N PRO A 36 9.50 12.93 -13.56
CA PRO A 36 9.83 13.44 -14.88
C PRO A 36 9.42 12.48 -16.01
N PRO A 37 9.03 12.99 -17.20
CA PRO A 37 8.62 12.15 -18.33
C PRO A 37 9.68 11.13 -18.76
N GLU A 38 10.96 11.52 -18.72
CA GLU A 38 12.08 10.63 -19.06
C GLU A 38 12.17 9.44 -18.09
N THR A 39 11.99 9.70 -16.78
CA THR A 39 11.96 8.64 -15.77
C THR A 39 10.79 7.70 -15.98
N HIS A 40 9.61 8.25 -16.28
CA HIS A 40 8.42 7.46 -16.61
C HIS A 40 8.66 6.55 -17.83
N GLN A 41 9.26 7.07 -18.90
CA GLN A 41 9.59 6.30 -20.09
C GLN A 41 10.54 5.14 -19.79
N ARG A 42 11.61 5.38 -19.02
CA ARG A 42 12.58 4.35 -18.64
C ARG A 42 11.94 3.23 -17.83
N ILE A 43 11.06 3.58 -16.88
CA ILE A 43 10.32 2.60 -16.06
C ILE A 43 9.37 1.79 -16.94
N ALA A 44 8.59 2.45 -17.81
CA ALA A 44 7.66 1.76 -18.71
C ALA A 44 8.37 0.77 -19.64
N ALA A 45 9.51 1.18 -20.22
CA ALA A 45 10.32 0.31 -21.07
C ALA A 45 10.87 -0.91 -20.29
N ARG A 46 11.29 -0.72 -19.04
CA ARG A 46 11.77 -1.82 -18.21
C ARG A 46 10.65 -2.78 -17.82
N ALA A 47 9.49 -2.26 -17.43
CA ALA A 47 8.31 -3.07 -17.13
C ALA A 47 7.89 -3.93 -18.34
N ALA A 48 7.88 -3.33 -19.54
CA ALA A 48 7.59 -4.04 -20.79
C ALA A 48 8.61 -5.16 -21.07
N LYS A 49 9.91 -4.89 -20.90
CA LYS A 49 10.98 -5.90 -21.05
C LYS A 49 10.81 -7.06 -20.08
N ASP A 50 10.39 -6.78 -18.86
CA ASP A 50 10.18 -7.77 -17.80
C ASP A 50 8.81 -8.48 -17.93
N GLY A 51 7.97 -8.11 -18.92
CA GLY A 51 6.66 -8.71 -19.16
C GLY A 51 5.62 -8.42 -18.06
N ILE A 52 5.78 -7.31 -17.33
CA ILE A 52 4.90 -6.93 -16.22
C ILE A 52 4.34 -5.53 -16.39
N SER A 53 3.26 -5.21 -15.66
CA SER A 53 2.69 -3.86 -15.65
C SER A 53 3.63 -2.87 -14.97
N LEU A 54 3.53 -1.59 -15.35
CA LEU A 54 4.28 -0.50 -14.73
C LEU A 54 4.07 -0.45 -13.22
N ASN A 55 2.82 -0.59 -12.76
CA ASN A 55 2.51 -0.63 -11.33
C ASN A 55 3.22 -1.79 -10.63
N LYS A 56 3.20 -3.01 -11.22
CA LYS A 56 3.87 -4.17 -10.63
C LYS A 56 5.39 -3.97 -10.56
N TRP A 57 5.98 -3.35 -11.58
CA TRP A 57 7.40 -3.03 -11.58
C TRP A 57 7.75 -2.03 -10.47
N VAL A 58 6.99 -0.94 -10.35
CA VAL A 58 7.18 0.09 -9.32
C VAL A 58 6.97 -0.49 -7.92
N THR A 59 5.93 -1.30 -7.71
CA THR A 59 5.68 -1.98 -6.43
C THR A 59 6.86 -2.84 -6.02
N LYS A 60 7.39 -3.69 -6.91
CA LYS A 60 8.58 -4.50 -6.62
C LYS A 60 9.80 -3.65 -6.23
N ALA A 61 10.04 -2.56 -6.95
CA ALA A 61 11.15 -1.67 -6.65
C ALA A 61 11.00 -1.01 -5.27
N LEU A 62 9.77 -0.60 -4.91
CA LEU A 62 9.46 -0.01 -3.61
C LEU A 62 9.54 -1.04 -2.47
N GLU A 63 9.05 -2.26 -2.69
CA GLU A 63 9.16 -3.37 -1.73
C GLU A 63 10.62 -3.68 -1.44
N GLN A 64 11.44 -3.85 -2.48
CA GLN A 64 12.88 -4.07 -2.33
C GLN A 64 13.56 -2.92 -1.58
N ALA A 65 13.26 -1.67 -1.92
CA ALA A 65 13.84 -0.49 -1.27
C ALA A 65 13.41 -0.36 0.21
N ALA A 66 12.21 -0.81 0.55
CA ALA A 66 11.68 -0.82 1.91
C ALA A 66 12.08 -2.07 2.73
N GLY A 67 12.83 -3.00 2.14
CA GLY A 67 13.27 -4.23 2.81
C GLY A 67 12.20 -5.33 2.88
N TYR A 68 11.21 -5.30 1.98
CA TYR A 68 10.23 -6.36 1.81
C TYR A 68 10.71 -7.39 0.76
N PRO A 69 10.38 -8.67 0.94
CA PRO A 69 10.76 -9.76 0.03
C PRO A 69 10.10 -9.66 -1.35
#